data_AF-A0A2A2HAU3-F1
#
_entry.id   AF-A0A2A2HAU3-F1
#
_cell.length_a   1.000
_cell.length_b   1.000
_cell.length_c   1.000
_cell.angle_alpha   90.00
_cell.angle_beta   90.00
_cell.angle_gamma   90.00
#
_symmetry.space_group_name_H-M   'P 1'
#
loop_
_entity.id
_entity.type
_entity.pdbx_description
1 polymer ?
#
loop_
_entity_poly.entity_id
_entity_poly.type
_entity_poly.pdbx_seq_one_letter_code
_entity_poly.pdbx_strand_id
1 'polypeptide(L)'
;MFGQTNYRATELFVILKDGSGLLSRLPGRFEGLPNGPFTLGNNGDVILYVTHSSPANSNEWVEYGDSIHQDYGALATYIPADQIARIDIRRRAEKPSSSSTD
;
A
#
# COMPACT_ATOMS: atom_id res chain seq x y z
N MET A 1 3.79 -8.82 -18.37
CA MET A 1 4.62 -8.38 -17.22
C MET A 1 3.99 -8.80 -15.87
N PHE A 2 3.41 -10.01 -15.79
CA PHE A 2 2.70 -10.53 -14.59
C PHE A 2 3.15 -11.94 -14.17
N GLY A 3 4.17 -12.52 -14.82
CA GLY A 3 4.60 -13.92 -14.58
C GLY A 3 5.63 -14.11 -13.47
N GLN A 4 6.03 -13.04 -12.78
CA GLN A 4 7.03 -13.10 -11.70
C GLN A 4 6.31 -13.00 -10.35
N THR A 5 5.86 -14.14 -9.84
CA THR A 5 5.09 -14.28 -8.59
C THR A 5 5.96 -14.23 -7.33
N ASN A 6 7.28 -14.35 -7.49
CA ASN A 6 8.23 -14.49 -6.39
C ASN A 6 8.61 -13.15 -5.76
N TYR A 7 7.76 -12.13 -5.90
CA TYR A 7 8.01 -10.77 -5.43
C TYR A 7 6.81 -10.28 -4.63
N ARG A 8 7.05 -9.84 -3.40
CA ARG A 8 6.03 -9.25 -2.54
C ARG A 8 6.13 -7.74 -2.54
N ALA A 9 4.98 -7.07 -2.57
CA ALA A 9 4.92 -5.62 -2.34
C ALA A 9 5.30 -5.32 -0.89
N THR A 10 6.26 -4.42 -0.71
CA THR A 10 6.70 -3.96 0.61
C THR A 10 6.17 -2.57 0.91
N GLU A 11 5.94 -1.76 -0.11
CA GLU A 11 5.40 -0.40 0.02
C GLU A 11 4.57 -0.06 -1.22
N LEU A 12 3.47 0.67 -1.01
CA LEU A 12 2.70 1.31 -2.06
C LEU A 12 2.62 2.81 -1.76
N PHE A 13 3.14 3.62 -2.67
CA PHE A 13 3.07 5.08 -2.59
C PHE A 13 2.01 5.57 -3.56
N VAL A 14 1.13 6.44 -3.11
CA VAL A 14 0.19 7.19 -3.96
C VAL A 14 0.53 8.66 -3.81
N ILE A 15 1.02 9.26 -4.88
CA ILE A 15 1.36 10.68 -4.96
C ILE A 15 0.17 11.39 -5.58
N LEU A 16 -0.37 12.36 -4.85
CA LEU A 16 -1.53 13.15 -5.25
C LEU A 16 -1.10 14.34 -6.09
N LYS A 17 -2.05 14.90 -6.86
CA LYS A 17 -1.80 16.04 -7.77
C LYS A 17 -1.42 17.33 -7.05
N ASP A 18 -1.77 17.47 -5.77
CA ASP A 18 -1.34 18.59 -4.93
C ASP A 18 0.11 18.42 -4.40
N GLY A 19 0.76 17.30 -4.70
CA GLY A 19 2.11 16.97 -4.25
C GLY A 19 2.20 16.28 -2.90
N SER A 20 1.07 16.07 -2.20
CA SER A 20 1.02 15.24 -1.00
C SER A 20 1.07 13.75 -1.33
N GLY A 21 1.30 12.92 -0.32
CA GLY A 21 1.48 11.47 -0.49
C GLY A 21 0.75 10.64 0.55
N LEU A 22 0.27 9.47 0.12
CA LEU A 22 -0.27 8.41 0.97
C LEU A 22 0.58 7.15 0.79
N LEU A 23 0.89 6.45 1.87
CA LEU A 23 1.72 5.27 1.87
C LEU A 23 1.09 4.12 2.65
N SER A 24 1.07 2.94 2.05
CA SER A 24 0.90 1.68 2.76
C SER A 24 2.24 0.96 2.88
N ARG A 25 2.76 0.89 4.11
CA ARG A 25 3.98 0.17 4.44
C ARG A 25 3.64 -1.24 4.89
N LEU A 26 4.32 -2.22 4.31
CA LEU A 26 4.09 -3.65 4.49
C LEU A 26 2.62 -4.05 4.23
N PRO A 27 2.09 -3.79 3.02
CA PRO A 27 0.67 -4.01 2.71
C PRO A 27 0.26 -5.48 2.84
N GLY A 28 1.22 -6.42 2.81
CA GLY A 28 0.98 -7.84 3.09
C GLY A 28 0.34 -8.13 4.46
N ARG A 29 0.43 -7.20 5.43
CA ARG A 29 -0.29 -7.29 6.72
C ARG A 29 -1.82 -7.26 6.55
N PHE A 30 -2.31 -6.79 5.41
CA PHE A 30 -3.72 -6.64 5.11
C PHE A 30 -4.23 -7.69 4.10
N GLU A 31 -3.45 -8.74 3.78
CA GLU A 31 -3.82 -9.78 2.80
C GLU A 31 -5.17 -10.46 3.11
N GLY A 32 -5.52 -10.62 4.38
CA GLY A 32 -6.79 -11.22 4.83
C GLY A 32 -7.96 -10.24 5.00
N LEU A 33 -7.77 -8.96 4.68
CA LEU A 33 -8.80 -7.93 4.86
C LEU A 33 -9.58 -7.67 3.55
N PRO A 34 -10.74 -6.99 3.61
CA PRO A 34 -11.49 -6.63 2.42
C PRO A 34 -10.63 -5.88 1.39
N ASN A 35 -10.71 -6.26 0.11
CA ASN A 35 -9.87 -5.72 -0.98
C ASN A 35 -8.38 -6.10 -0.90
N GLY A 36 -8.02 -7.01 0.01
CA GLY A 36 -6.67 -7.52 0.18
C GLY A 36 -5.65 -6.44 0.56
N PRO A 37 -4.37 -6.59 0.20
CA PRO A 37 -3.31 -5.66 0.62
C PRO A 37 -3.52 -4.24 0.06
N PHE A 38 -4.04 -4.14 -1.17
CA PHE A 38 -4.47 -2.93 -1.86
C PHE A 38 -5.19 -3.36 -3.15
N THR A 39 -6.00 -2.48 -3.73
CA THR A 39 -6.66 -2.71 -5.02
C THR A 39 -6.37 -1.55 -5.98
N LEU A 40 -5.96 -1.89 -7.21
CA LEU A 40 -5.87 -0.95 -8.32
C LEU A 40 -7.15 -1.10 -9.15
N GLY A 41 -7.97 -0.06 -9.19
CA GLY A 41 -9.21 -0.03 -9.96
C GLY A 41 -8.95 0.10 -11.46
N ASN A 42 -9.90 -0.39 -12.26
CA ASN A 42 -9.79 -0.34 -13.73
C ASN A 42 -9.79 1.09 -14.28
N ASN A 43 -10.27 2.08 -13.51
CA ASN A 43 -10.32 3.48 -13.90
C ASN A 43 -9.12 4.29 -13.39
N GLY A 44 -8.11 3.62 -12.79
CA GLY A 44 -6.94 4.27 -12.22
C GLY A 44 -7.11 4.76 -10.78
N ASP A 45 -8.27 4.48 -10.16
CA ASP A 45 -8.52 4.67 -8.74
C ASP A 45 -7.82 3.59 -7.90
N VAL A 46 -7.67 3.86 -6.60
CA VAL A 46 -6.98 2.93 -5.68
C VAL A 46 -7.76 2.82 -4.37
N ILE A 47 -7.82 1.60 -3.82
CA ILE A 47 -8.16 1.37 -2.42
C ILE A 47 -6.90 0.95 -1.68
N LEU A 48 -6.59 1.65 -0.58
CA LEU A 48 -5.35 1.49 0.18
C LEU A 48 -5.59 1.55 1.69
N TYR A 49 -4.97 0.63 2.45
CA TYR A 49 -4.80 0.80 3.90
C TYR A 49 -3.64 1.75 4.16
N VAL A 50 -3.95 3.01 4.46
CA VAL A 50 -2.93 4.05 4.64
C VAL A 50 -2.29 3.92 6.01
N THR A 51 -0.96 3.83 6.01
CA THR A 51 -0.14 3.74 7.22
C THR A 51 0.65 5.02 7.48
N HIS A 52 0.94 5.79 6.43
CA HIS A 52 1.67 7.04 6.54
C HIS A 52 1.13 8.07 5.54
N SER A 53 1.36 9.35 5.84
CA SER A 53 1.15 10.45 4.89
C SER A 53 2.36 11.38 4.81
N SER A 54 2.51 12.03 3.67
CA SER A 54 3.49 13.09 3.45
C SER A 54 2.78 14.38 3.01
N PRO A 55 3.00 15.51 3.69
CA PRO A 55 2.50 16.80 3.23
C PRO A 55 3.09 17.19 1.86
N ALA A 56 2.38 18.04 1.12
CA ALA A 56 2.92 18.62 -0.10
C ALA A 56 4.25 19.35 0.16
N ASN A 57 5.22 19.19 -0.76
CA ASN A 57 6.58 19.73 -0.66
C ASN A 57 7.41 19.21 0.53
N SER A 58 7.01 18.10 1.14
CA SER A 58 7.80 17.41 2.16
C SER A 58 8.35 16.10 1.62
N ASN A 59 9.50 15.69 2.16
CA ASN A 59 10.03 14.33 1.98
C ASN A 59 9.79 13.45 3.22
N GLU A 60 9.15 14.00 4.25
CA GLU A 60 8.86 13.31 5.49
C GLU A 60 7.57 12.50 5.38
N TRP A 61 7.61 11.27 5.90
CA TRP A 61 6.46 10.38 6.00
C TRP A 61 6.08 10.23 7.47
N VAL A 62 4.91 10.72 7.83
CA VAL A 62 4.37 10.65 9.18
C VAL A 62 3.50 9.41 9.30
N GLU A 63 3.82 8.52 10.24
CA GLU A 63 3.06 7.31 10.52
C GLU A 63 1.73 7.64 11.23
N TYR A 64 0.66 6.94 10.84
CA TYR A 64 -0.59 6.94 11.58
C TYR A 64 -0.53 5.90 12.70
N GLY A 65 -0.96 6.30 13.90
CA GLY A 65 -0.88 5.47 15.10
C GLY A 65 -1.60 4.13 14.97
N ASP A 66 -2.77 4.08 14.31
CA ASP A 66 -3.55 2.86 14.17
C ASP A 66 -4.31 2.82 12.83
N SER A 67 -3.86 1.98 11.89
CA SER A 67 -4.60 1.66 10.66
C SER A 67 -5.73 0.64 10.89
N ILE A 68 -5.74 0.00 12.06
CA ILE A 68 -6.77 -0.93 12.52
C ILE A 68 -7.23 -0.46 13.91
N HIS A 69 -8.43 0.11 13.96
CA HIS A 69 -9.05 0.52 15.22
C HIS A 69 -9.65 -0.70 15.92
N GLN A 70 -9.52 -0.80 17.25
CA GLN A 70 -10.02 -1.95 18.02
C GLN A 70 -11.53 -2.13 17.87
N ASP A 71 -12.29 -1.04 17.94
CA ASP A 71 -13.76 -1.10 17.88
C ASP A 71 -14.34 -1.03 16.44
N TYR A 72 -13.62 -0.43 15.49
CA TYR A 72 -14.16 -0.11 14.15
C TYR A 72 -13.48 -0.89 13.02
N GLY A 73 -12.43 -1.65 13.33
CA GLY A 73 -11.68 -2.43 12.35
C GLY A 73 -10.74 -1.59 11.50
N ALA A 74 -10.38 -2.13 10.33
CA ALA A 74 -9.37 -1.56 9.45
C ALA A 74 -9.93 -0.45 8.54
N LEU A 75 -9.24 0.69 8.48
CA LEU A 75 -9.60 1.81 7.61
C LEU A 75 -8.93 1.68 6.24
N ALA A 76 -9.72 1.36 5.21
CA ALA A 76 -9.30 1.45 3.83
C ALA A 76 -9.72 2.81 3.24
N THR A 77 -8.81 3.45 2.50
CA THR A 77 -9.04 4.73 1.84
C THR A 77 -9.21 4.53 0.35
N TYR A 78 -10.34 4.97 -0.20
CA TYR A 78 -10.53 5.13 -1.64
C TYR A 78 -9.91 6.45 -2.10
N ILE A 79 -9.09 6.39 -3.14
CA ILE A 79 -8.42 7.55 -3.74
C ILE A 79 -8.91 7.64 -5.20
N PRO A 80 -9.66 8.70 -5.54
CA PRO A 80 -10.15 8.90 -6.91
C PRO A 80 -9.02 9.05 -7.93
N ALA A 81 -9.20 8.49 -9.12
CA ALA A 81 -8.22 8.55 -10.20
C ALA A 81 -7.84 10.00 -10.60
N ASP A 82 -8.81 10.92 -10.56
CA ASP A 82 -8.60 12.33 -10.89
C ASP A 82 -7.77 13.09 -9.86
N GLN A 83 -7.49 12.50 -8.69
CA GLN A 83 -6.62 13.08 -7.65
C GLN A 83 -5.20 12.50 -7.70
N ILE A 84 -5.00 11.38 -8.37
CA ILE A 84 -3.72 10.66 -8.41
C ILE A 84 -2.82 11.25 -9.50
N ALA A 85 -1.58 11.58 -9.13
CA ALA A 85 -0.52 11.95 -10.07
C ALA A 85 0.33 10.74 -10.44
N ARG A 86 0.65 9.88 -9.47
CA ARG A 86 1.50 8.69 -9.66
C ARG A 86 1.27 7.64 -8.57
N ILE A 87 1.44 6.37 -8.92
CA ILE A 87 1.51 5.27 -7.97
C ILE A 87 2.86 4.57 -8.13
N ASP A 88 3.63 4.46 -7.05
CA ASP A 88 4.89 3.72 -7.03
C ASP A 88 4.74 2.45 -6.18
N ILE A 89 5.15 1.30 -6.71
CA ILE A 89 5.08 0.01 -6.01
C ILE A 89 6.49 -0.50 -5.73
N ARG A 90 6.89 -0.54 -4.46
CA ARG A 90 8.14 -1.18 -4.06
C ARG A 90 7.91 -2.67 -3.83
N ARG A 91 8.73 -3.50 -4.45
CA ARG A 91 8.70 -4.96 -4.30
C ARG A 91 10.06 -5.49 -3.86
N ARG A 92 10.06 -6.59 -3.11
CA ARG A 92 11.26 -7.39 -2.82
C ARG A 92 11.04 -8.82 -3.26
N ALA A 93 12.12 -9.51 -3.62
CA ALA A 93 12.06 -10.96 -3.83
C ALA A 93 11.61 -11.65 -2.53
N GLU A 94 10.75 -12.66 -2.67
CA GLU A 94 10.42 -13.55 -1.57
C GLU A 94 11.69 -14.31 -1.16
N LYS A 95 11.95 -14.41 0.15
CA LYS A 95 13.05 -15.27 0.60
C LYS A 95 12.67 -16.70 0.20
N PRO A 96 13.56 -17.49 -0.42
CA PRO A 96 13.30 -18.90 -0.62
C PRO A 96 12.93 -19.50 0.73
N SER A 97 11.82 -20.23 0.80
CA SER A 97 11.48 -20.96 2.02
C SER A 97 12.66 -21.88 2.32
N SER A 98 13.28 -21.71 3.48
CA SER A 98 14.14 -22.74 4.02
C SER A 98 13.23 -23.91 4.35
N SER A 99 13.01 -24.79 3.38
CA SER A 99 12.58 -26.14 3.67
C SER A 99 13.72 -26.74 4.48
N SER A 100 13.49 -26.86 5.78
CA SER A 100 14.29 -27.73 6.62
C SER A 100 14.06 -29.14 6.08
N THR A 101 15.02 -29.64 5.30
CA THR A 101 15.12 -31.05 4.96
C THR A 101 15.56 -31.79 6.21
N ASP A 102 14.76 -32.80 6.57
CA ASP A 102 15.00 -33.95 7.46
C ASP A 102 15.27 -33.71 8.97
#